data_AF-A0A0P9LF81-F1
#
_entry.id   AF-A0A0P9LF81-F1
#
_cell.length_a   1.000
_cell.length_b   1.000
_cell.length_c   1.000
_cell.angle_alpha   90.00
_cell.angle_beta   90.00
_cell.angle_gamma   90.00
#
_symmetry.space_group_name_H-M   'P 1'
#
loop_
_entity.id
_entity.type
_entity.pdbx_description
1 polymer ?
#
loop_
_entity_poly.entity_id
_entity_poly.type
_entity_poly.pdbx_seq_one_letter_code
_entity_poly.pdbx_strand_id
1 'polypeptide(L)'
;MPSMQWTEEQLPAIHSFAKKLLVQAFAGTGKTTTLVGYATHNSSVKMLYLCYNKAVEIAAKNRFPRNVTCKTAHGLAYAVYGSQYKHKQAGNLRLTDIARTINTQDWELAKDIVSTLNAFMASKDLELKEDHFVRFQSNRTLTSVQQQYMSKALNLTMDVWDKMVDINDRSVSMTHDGYLKLYQMSQPDLSQRFGAILLDEGQDVNPVIANLVQIQKITQVTVGDRHQQLYRF
;
A
#
# COMPACT_ATOMS: atom_id res chain seq x y z
N MET A 1 32.47 14.64 5.16
CA MET A 1 31.15 15.13 4.75
C MET A 1 30.83 16.32 5.63
N PRO A 2 30.33 17.46 5.10
CA PRO A 2 29.96 18.59 5.96
C PRO A 2 28.95 18.10 7.00
N SER A 3 29.12 18.54 8.25
CA SER A 3 28.17 18.26 9.33
C SER A 3 26.82 18.81 8.93
N MET A 4 25.84 17.92 8.71
CA MET A 4 24.48 18.33 8.40
C MET A 4 23.91 19.06 9.61
N GLN A 5 23.68 20.37 9.47
CA GLN A 5 23.12 21.20 10.54
C GLN A 5 21.61 21.15 10.43
N TRP A 6 20.95 20.59 11.46
CA TRP A 6 19.49 20.47 11.53
C TRP A 6 18.87 21.80 11.97
N THR A 7 17.69 22.12 11.46
CA THR A 7 16.96 23.33 11.90
C THR A 7 16.32 23.11 13.26
N GLU A 8 16.02 24.20 13.99
CA GLU A 8 15.36 24.12 15.30
C GLU A 8 14.00 23.40 15.23
N GLU A 9 13.31 23.50 14.10
CA GLU A 9 12.03 22.84 13.85
C GLU A 9 12.17 21.33 13.60
N GLN A 10 13.33 20.88 13.11
CA GLN A 10 13.59 19.45 12.88
C GLN A 10 14.01 18.72 14.16
N LEU A 11 14.71 19.40 15.08
CA LEU A 11 15.26 18.80 16.30
C LEU A 11 14.22 18.07 17.17
N PRO A 12 13.01 18.61 17.43
CA PRO A 12 12.00 17.91 18.22
C PRO A 12 11.58 16.56 17.62
N ALA A 13 11.49 16.49 16.29
CA ALA A 13 11.18 15.23 15.60
C ALA A 13 12.37 14.26 15.69
N ILE A 14 13.59 14.74 15.43
CA ILE A 14 14.82 13.94 15.42
C ILE A 14 15.11 13.31 16.79
N HIS A 15 14.91 14.06 17.88
CA HIS A 15 15.19 13.61 19.25
C HIS A 15 14.00 12.92 19.93
N SER A 16 12.91 12.69 19.20
CA SER A 16 11.71 12.10 19.79
C SER A 16 11.88 10.61 20.10
N PHE A 17 11.39 10.20 21.28
CA PHE A 17 11.27 8.79 21.67
C PHE A 17 9.82 8.27 21.57
N ALA A 18 8.92 9.06 20.98
CA ALA A 18 7.51 8.68 20.84
C ALA A 18 7.36 7.41 20.00
N LYS A 19 6.50 6.48 20.44
CA LYS A 19 6.20 5.25 19.69
C LYS A 19 5.45 5.51 18.39
N LYS A 20 4.68 6.60 18.32
CA LYS A 20 3.98 7.06 17.13
C LYS A 20 4.24 8.56 17.00
N LEU A 21 4.92 8.95 15.93
CA LEU A 21 5.27 10.34 15.64
C LEU A 21 4.74 10.70 14.25
N LEU A 22 3.88 11.71 14.20
CA LEU A 22 3.45 12.34 12.94
C LEU A 22 4.11 13.71 12.85
N VAL A 23 4.95 13.90 11.85
CA VAL A 23 5.63 15.16 11.55
C VAL A 23 4.93 15.83 10.38
N GLN A 24 4.31 16.97 10.65
CA GLN A 24 3.70 17.80 9.61
C GLN A 24 4.74 18.71 9.00
N ALA A 25 4.97 18.59 7.70
CA ALA A 25 6.01 19.33 6.99
C ALA A 25 5.56 19.63 5.57
N PHE A 26 5.54 20.92 5.20
CA PHE A 26 5.15 21.39 3.88
C PHE A 26 6.06 20.84 2.76
N ALA A 27 5.68 20.98 1.48
CA ALA A 27 6.62 20.70 0.40
C ALA A 27 7.90 21.53 0.54
N GLY A 28 9.03 20.91 0.21
CA GLY A 28 10.33 21.56 0.24
C GLY A 28 10.95 21.77 1.63
N THR A 29 10.24 21.49 2.74
CA THR A 29 10.76 21.72 4.11
C THR A 29 11.61 20.58 4.67
N GLY A 30 12.11 19.70 3.81
CA GLY A 30 13.06 18.67 4.20
C GLY A 30 12.45 17.46 4.92
N LYS A 31 11.22 17.03 4.59
CA LYS A 31 10.58 15.78 5.09
C LYS A 31 11.52 14.59 5.19
N THR A 32 12.07 14.14 4.04
CA THR A 32 13.04 13.05 4.00
C THR A 32 14.31 13.35 4.79
N THR A 33 14.74 14.63 4.83
CA THR A 33 15.92 15.05 5.59
C THR A 33 15.69 14.90 7.10
N THR A 34 14.50 15.22 7.60
CA THR A 34 14.10 14.99 8.99
C THR A 34 14.13 13.50 9.34
N LEU A 35 13.65 12.63 8.45
CA LEU A 35 13.74 11.17 8.64
C LEU A 35 15.20 10.67 8.66
N VAL A 36 16.08 11.23 7.82
CA VAL A 36 17.51 10.91 7.84
C VAL A 36 18.14 11.35 9.16
N GLY A 37 17.80 12.54 9.67
CA GLY A 37 18.24 13.01 10.98
C GLY A 37 17.78 12.08 12.10
N TYR A 38 16.50 11.71 12.11
CA TYR A 38 15.94 10.76 13.07
C TYR A 38 16.68 9.42 13.06
N ALA A 39 16.91 8.85 11.88
CA ALA A 39 17.62 7.58 11.72
C ALA A 39 19.09 7.66 12.14
N THR A 40 19.74 8.81 11.93
CA THR A 40 21.13 9.06 12.33
C THR A 40 21.24 9.17 13.85
N HIS A 41 20.32 9.90 14.49
CA HIS A 41 20.26 10.02 15.95
C HIS A 41 20.01 8.66 16.61
N ASN A 42 19.18 7.82 16.00
CA ASN A 42 18.83 6.48 16.48
C ASN A 42 19.62 5.36 15.76
N SER A 43 20.92 5.54 15.59
CA SER A 43 21.79 4.68 14.77
C SER A 43 21.88 3.21 15.24
N SER A 44 21.57 2.91 16.50
CA SER A 44 21.51 1.55 17.05
C SER A 44 20.25 0.78 16.67
N VAL A 45 19.21 1.47 16.18
CA VAL A 45 17.92 0.87 15.83
C VAL A 45 17.91 0.49 14.35
N LYS A 46 17.62 -0.77 14.03
CA LYS A 46 17.36 -1.18 12.64
C LYS A 46 16.00 -0.64 12.19
N MET A 47 15.95 0.08 11.09
CA MET A 47 14.74 0.74 10.62
C MET A 47 14.35 0.32 9.20
N LEU A 48 13.06 0.36 8.90
CA LEU A 48 12.53 0.24 7.56
C LEU A 48 12.04 1.61 7.09
N TYR A 49 12.59 2.12 6.00
CA TYR A 49 12.07 3.30 5.33
C TYR A 49 11.18 2.88 4.16
N LEU A 50 9.94 3.37 4.16
CA LEU A 50 8.94 3.16 3.12
C LEU A 50 8.74 4.45 2.31
N CYS A 51 8.98 4.36 1.00
CA CYS A 51 8.79 5.45 0.05
C CYS A 51 7.81 5.10 -1.07
N TYR A 52 7.30 6.15 -1.72
CA TYR A 52 6.27 6.06 -2.75
C TYR A 52 6.70 5.26 -4.00
N ASN A 53 7.88 5.53 -4.56
CA ASN A 53 8.31 4.92 -5.81
C ASN A 53 9.78 4.49 -5.82
N LYS A 54 10.17 3.77 -6.89
CA LYS A 54 11.51 3.19 -7.02
C LYS A 54 12.62 4.24 -7.15
N ALA A 55 12.34 5.37 -7.78
CA ALA A 55 13.31 6.46 -7.91
C ALA A 55 13.64 7.05 -6.53
N VAL A 56 12.61 7.27 -5.68
CA VAL A 56 12.78 7.71 -4.29
C VAL A 56 13.54 6.64 -3.48
N GLU A 57 13.24 5.36 -3.66
CA GLU A 57 13.98 4.27 -2.99
C GLU A 57 15.49 4.33 -3.30
N ILE A 58 15.84 4.49 -4.57
CA ILE A 58 17.23 4.56 -5.02
C ILE A 58 17.93 5.79 -4.43
N ALA A 59 17.28 6.96 -4.48
CA ALA A 59 17.83 8.18 -3.89
C ALA A 59 17.99 8.07 -2.36
N ALA A 60 17.02 7.45 -1.68
CA ALA A 60 17.05 7.26 -0.23
C ALA A 60 18.22 6.37 0.21
N LYS A 61 18.58 5.32 -0.55
CA LYS A 61 19.73 4.46 -0.21
C LYS A 61 21.06 5.20 -0.12
N ASN A 62 21.20 6.30 -0.85
CA ASN A 62 22.42 7.13 -0.81
C ASN A 62 22.40 8.15 0.34
N ARG A 63 21.24 8.40 0.95
CA ARG A 63 21.05 9.44 1.97
C ARG A 63 20.90 8.89 3.38
N PHE A 64 20.22 7.76 3.53
CA PHE A 64 19.98 7.16 4.83
C PHE A 64 21.21 6.42 5.38
N PRO A 65 21.39 6.39 6.71
CA PRO A 65 22.45 5.63 7.34
C PRO A 65 22.24 4.11 7.21
N ARG A 66 23.31 3.34 7.45
CA ARG A 66 23.37 1.88 7.21
C ARG A 66 22.37 1.07 8.05
N ASN A 67 21.86 1.61 9.14
CA ASN A 67 20.83 0.97 9.97
C ASN A 67 19.44 0.98 9.32
N VAL A 68 19.27 1.64 8.16
CA VAL A 68 17.99 1.79 7.47
C VAL A 68 17.93 0.93 6.21
N THR A 69 16.87 0.13 6.09
CA THR A 69 16.51 -0.55 4.85
C THR A 69 15.49 0.29 4.09
N CYS A 70 15.87 0.79 2.91
CA CYS A 70 14.97 1.59 2.06
C CYS A 70 14.24 0.71 1.03
N LYS A 71 12.90 0.75 1.02
CA LYS A 71 12.04 -0.02 0.12
C LYS A 71 10.77 0.77 -0.26
N THR A 72 10.19 0.47 -1.41
CA THR A 72 8.77 0.73 -1.62
C THR A 72 7.92 -0.36 -0.95
N ALA A 73 6.65 -0.06 -0.64
CA ALA A 73 5.73 -1.07 -0.09
C ALA A 73 5.57 -2.27 -1.04
N HIS A 74 5.40 -2.03 -2.35
CA HIS A 74 5.38 -3.09 -3.35
C HIS A 74 6.71 -3.87 -3.41
N GLY A 75 7.85 -3.21 -3.22
CA GLY A 75 9.15 -3.87 -3.19
C GLY A 75 9.35 -4.76 -1.96
N LEU A 76 8.73 -4.42 -0.84
CA LEU A 76 8.65 -5.27 0.35
C LEU A 76 7.76 -6.49 0.10
N ALA A 77 6.55 -6.27 -0.42
CA ALA A 77 5.59 -7.33 -0.74
C ALA A 77 6.11 -8.28 -1.83
N TYR A 78 6.84 -7.77 -2.82
CA TYR A 78 7.41 -8.57 -3.91
C TYR A 78 8.38 -9.63 -3.40
N ALA A 79 9.17 -9.31 -2.37
CA ALA A 79 10.14 -10.22 -1.80
C ALA A 79 9.48 -11.42 -1.11
N VAL A 80 8.23 -11.29 -0.65
CA VAL A 80 7.50 -12.35 0.06
C VAL A 80 6.56 -13.09 -0.89
N TYR A 81 5.69 -12.35 -1.60
CA TYR A 81 4.67 -12.93 -2.47
C TYR A 81 4.97 -12.73 -3.95
N GLY A 82 5.34 -11.51 -4.37
CA GLY A 82 5.40 -11.16 -5.79
C GLY A 82 6.31 -12.07 -6.62
N SER A 83 7.48 -12.46 -6.11
CA SER A 83 8.40 -13.34 -6.84
C SER A 83 7.79 -14.69 -7.26
N GLN A 84 6.81 -15.20 -6.52
CA GLN A 84 6.11 -16.47 -6.79
C GLN A 84 5.19 -16.39 -8.03
N TYR A 85 4.75 -15.18 -8.40
CA TYR A 85 3.82 -14.95 -9.50
C TYR A 85 4.51 -14.49 -10.79
N LYS A 86 5.85 -14.55 -10.88
CA LYS A 86 6.62 -14.01 -12.01
C LYS A 86 6.14 -14.50 -13.39
N HIS A 87 5.63 -15.74 -13.48
CA HIS A 87 5.12 -16.32 -14.72
C HIS A 87 3.73 -15.83 -15.15
N LYS A 88 2.98 -15.17 -14.26
CA LYS A 88 1.63 -14.63 -14.50
C LYS A 88 1.48 -13.18 -14.07
N GLN A 89 2.58 -12.43 -13.97
CA GLN A 89 2.55 -11.02 -13.59
C GLN A 89 2.11 -10.12 -14.73
N ALA A 90 1.28 -9.12 -14.42
CA ALA A 90 0.89 -8.06 -15.35
C ALA A 90 0.78 -6.71 -14.64
N GLY A 91 0.92 -5.62 -15.38
CA GLY A 91 0.75 -4.27 -14.82
C GLY A 91 -0.69 -3.97 -14.38
N ASN A 92 -1.68 -4.49 -15.10
CA ASN A 92 -3.11 -4.24 -14.87
C ASN A 92 -3.95 -5.47 -15.19
N LEU A 93 -5.15 -5.55 -14.60
CA LEU A 93 -6.17 -6.52 -14.96
C LEU A 93 -6.72 -6.25 -16.36
N ARG A 94 -6.79 -7.27 -17.20
CA ARG A 94 -7.34 -7.17 -18.56
C ARG A 94 -8.80 -7.59 -18.57
N LEU A 95 -9.68 -6.71 -19.07
CA LEU A 95 -11.12 -6.99 -19.18
C LEU A 95 -11.42 -8.28 -19.96
N THR A 96 -10.63 -8.56 -21.01
CA THR A 96 -10.78 -9.78 -21.82
C THR A 96 -10.51 -11.06 -21.01
N ASP A 97 -9.55 -11.01 -20.09
CA ASP A 97 -9.19 -12.16 -19.26
C ASP A 97 -10.23 -12.38 -18.18
N ILE A 98 -10.78 -11.29 -17.61
CA ILE A 98 -11.91 -11.36 -16.68
C ILE A 98 -13.14 -11.93 -17.37
N ALA A 99 -13.56 -11.37 -18.52
CA ALA A 99 -14.74 -11.83 -19.24
C ALA A 99 -14.65 -13.30 -19.65
N ARG A 100 -13.46 -13.75 -20.08
CA ARG A 100 -13.18 -15.16 -20.38
C ARG A 100 -13.25 -16.03 -19.13
N THR A 101 -12.68 -15.58 -18.01
CA THR A 101 -12.63 -16.33 -16.75
C THR A 101 -14.02 -16.62 -16.20
N ILE A 102 -14.94 -15.64 -16.29
CA ILE A 102 -16.33 -15.80 -15.82
C ILE A 102 -17.30 -16.21 -16.94
N ASN A 103 -16.79 -16.55 -18.13
CA ASN A 103 -17.55 -16.95 -19.31
C ASN A 103 -18.75 -16.03 -19.62
N THR A 104 -18.51 -14.72 -19.67
CA THR A 104 -19.56 -13.72 -19.94
C THR A 104 -19.31 -12.94 -21.23
N GLN A 105 -20.40 -12.48 -21.85
CA GLN A 105 -20.39 -11.44 -22.89
C GLN A 105 -20.83 -10.07 -22.34
N ASP A 106 -21.21 -10.02 -21.06
CA ASP A 106 -21.54 -8.79 -20.34
C ASP A 106 -20.25 -8.05 -19.96
N TRP A 107 -19.85 -7.12 -20.82
CA TRP A 107 -18.67 -6.28 -20.63
C TRP A 107 -18.83 -5.28 -19.48
N GLU A 108 -20.06 -4.93 -19.12
CA GLU A 108 -20.32 -4.06 -17.97
C GLU A 108 -20.03 -4.81 -16.67
N LEU A 109 -20.50 -6.05 -16.54
CA LEU A 109 -20.17 -6.92 -15.42
C LEU A 109 -18.66 -7.14 -15.29
N ALA A 110 -17.96 -7.37 -16.41
CA ALA A 110 -16.51 -7.53 -16.39
C ALA A 110 -15.79 -6.25 -15.89
N LYS A 111 -16.28 -5.05 -16.27
CA LYS A 111 -15.76 -3.78 -15.76
C LYS A 111 -16.04 -3.60 -14.27
N ASP A 112 -17.24 -3.94 -13.82
CA ASP A 112 -17.61 -3.85 -12.41
C ASP A 112 -16.75 -4.78 -11.55
N ILE A 113 -16.44 -5.99 -12.02
CA ILE A 113 -15.51 -6.92 -11.34
C ILE A 113 -14.10 -6.33 -11.25
N VAL A 114 -13.55 -5.79 -12.35
CA VAL A 114 -12.22 -5.14 -12.32
C VAL A 114 -12.21 -3.97 -11.34
N SER A 115 -13.25 -3.13 -11.37
CA SER A 115 -13.37 -1.99 -10.46
C SER A 115 -13.46 -2.44 -9.00
N THR A 116 -14.23 -3.49 -8.72
CA THR A 116 -14.41 -4.04 -7.38
C THR A 116 -13.12 -4.66 -6.86
N LEU A 117 -12.37 -5.40 -7.70
CA LEU A 117 -11.04 -5.91 -7.33
C LEU A 117 -10.06 -4.78 -7.04
N ASN A 118 -10.01 -3.75 -7.88
CA ASN A 118 -9.11 -2.62 -7.65
C ASN A 118 -9.47 -1.89 -6.35
N ALA A 119 -10.76 -1.69 -6.06
CA ALA A 119 -11.21 -1.11 -4.80
C ALA A 119 -10.79 -1.98 -3.59
N PHE A 120 -10.98 -3.30 -3.66
CA PHE A 120 -10.54 -4.23 -2.63
C PHE A 120 -9.00 -4.22 -2.45
N MET A 121 -8.24 -4.28 -3.54
CA MET A 121 -6.78 -4.24 -3.53
C MET A 121 -6.20 -2.89 -3.07
N ALA A 122 -7.02 -1.83 -3.02
CA ALA A 122 -6.67 -0.53 -2.46
C ALA A 122 -7.20 -0.30 -1.03
N SER A 123 -8.07 -1.17 -0.51
CA SER A 123 -8.68 -1.03 0.82
C SER A 123 -7.88 -1.70 1.94
N LYS A 124 -8.13 -1.29 3.19
CA LYS A 124 -7.55 -1.93 4.38
C LYS A 124 -8.24 -3.26 4.75
N ASP A 125 -9.35 -3.60 4.11
CA ASP A 125 -10.19 -4.73 4.49
C ASP A 125 -9.53 -6.06 4.18
N LEU A 126 -9.68 -7.06 5.04
CA LEU A 126 -9.08 -8.38 4.84
C LEU A 126 -9.92 -9.29 3.93
N GLU A 127 -11.15 -8.89 3.64
CA GLU A 127 -12.11 -9.65 2.85
C GLU A 127 -12.84 -8.71 1.91
N LEU A 128 -13.38 -9.27 0.84
CA LEU A 128 -14.16 -8.54 -0.14
C LEU A 128 -15.56 -8.25 0.43
N LYS A 129 -15.94 -6.96 0.49
CA LYS A 129 -17.20 -6.47 1.05
C LYS A 129 -18.02 -5.72 0.00
N GLU A 130 -19.30 -5.51 0.31
CA GLU A 130 -20.21 -4.70 -0.53
C GLU A 130 -19.68 -3.28 -0.79
N ASP A 131 -19.00 -2.69 0.19
CA ASP A 131 -18.39 -1.35 0.08
C ASP A 131 -17.35 -1.25 -1.04
N HIS A 132 -16.79 -2.37 -1.54
CA HIS A 132 -15.88 -2.34 -2.69
C HIS A 132 -16.60 -2.22 -4.03
N PHE A 133 -17.93 -2.48 -4.07
CA PHE A 133 -18.71 -2.39 -5.29
C PHE A 133 -19.18 -0.95 -5.55
N VAL A 134 -18.47 -0.24 -6.43
CA VAL A 134 -18.61 1.22 -6.59
C VAL A 134 -19.86 1.68 -7.35
N ARG A 135 -20.44 0.84 -8.23
CA ARG A 135 -21.49 1.28 -9.19
C ARG A 135 -22.70 1.93 -8.51
N PHE A 136 -23.08 1.46 -7.31
CA PHE A 136 -24.27 1.93 -6.62
C PHE A 136 -24.01 2.69 -5.31
N GLN A 137 -22.76 3.07 -5.01
CA GLN A 137 -22.43 3.74 -3.74
C GLN A 137 -23.16 5.07 -3.53
N SER A 138 -23.52 5.78 -4.61
CA SER A 138 -24.26 7.04 -4.54
C SER A 138 -25.76 6.85 -4.25
N ASN A 139 -26.27 5.62 -4.29
CA ASN A 139 -27.69 5.35 -4.10
C ASN A 139 -28.02 5.23 -2.61
N ARG A 140 -29.03 5.99 -2.15
CA ARG A 140 -29.50 5.90 -0.75
C ARG A 140 -30.15 4.55 -0.41
N THR A 141 -30.77 3.91 -1.39
CA THR A 141 -31.42 2.59 -1.23
C THR A 141 -31.35 1.87 -2.56
N LEU A 142 -31.00 0.58 -2.53
CA LEU A 142 -30.94 -0.27 -3.72
C LEU A 142 -32.28 -0.96 -3.97
N THR A 143 -32.65 -1.12 -5.24
CA THR A 143 -33.77 -1.99 -5.62
C THR A 143 -33.37 -3.46 -5.45
N SER A 144 -34.35 -4.37 -5.33
CA SER A 144 -34.07 -5.82 -5.25
C SER A 144 -33.26 -6.33 -6.44
N VAL A 145 -33.49 -5.78 -7.64
CA VAL A 145 -32.73 -6.12 -8.86
C VAL A 145 -31.27 -5.66 -8.75
N GLN A 146 -31.04 -4.44 -8.24
CA GLN A 146 -29.67 -3.92 -8.02
C GLN A 146 -28.93 -4.72 -6.96
N GLN A 147 -29.61 -5.11 -5.88
CA GLN A 147 -29.03 -5.97 -4.84
C GLN A 147 -28.64 -7.35 -5.39
N GLN A 148 -29.51 -7.98 -6.19
CA GLN A 148 -29.20 -9.26 -6.84
C GLN A 148 -28.03 -9.13 -7.81
N TYR A 149 -27.97 -8.04 -8.60
CA TYR A 149 -26.84 -7.78 -9.49
C TYR A 149 -25.54 -7.60 -8.72
N MET A 150 -25.54 -6.78 -7.66
CA MET A 150 -24.37 -6.56 -6.81
C MET A 150 -23.89 -7.86 -6.17
N SER A 151 -24.80 -8.65 -5.57
CA SER A 151 -24.46 -9.95 -4.98
C SER A 151 -23.84 -10.90 -6.01
N LYS A 152 -24.42 -10.98 -7.22
CA LYS A 152 -23.85 -11.76 -8.32
C LYS A 152 -22.44 -11.28 -8.70
N ALA A 153 -22.26 -9.96 -8.84
CA ALA A 153 -20.97 -9.38 -9.20
C ALA A 153 -19.91 -9.62 -8.13
N LEU A 154 -20.25 -9.48 -6.85
CA LEU A 154 -19.35 -9.75 -5.71
C LEU A 154 -18.92 -11.22 -5.68
N ASN A 155 -19.86 -12.16 -5.87
CA ASN A 155 -19.55 -13.59 -5.92
C ASN A 155 -18.56 -13.92 -7.04
N LEU A 156 -18.83 -13.42 -8.26
CA LEU A 156 -17.91 -13.59 -9.38
C LEU A 156 -16.56 -12.89 -9.15
N THR A 157 -16.55 -11.78 -8.41
CA THR A 157 -15.31 -11.08 -8.04
C THR A 157 -14.47 -11.93 -7.10
N MET A 158 -15.08 -12.62 -6.13
CA MET A 158 -14.39 -13.57 -5.25
C MET A 158 -13.80 -14.73 -6.05
N ASP A 159 -14.57 -15.32 -6.98
CA ASP A 159 -14.06 -16.39 -7.86
C ASP A 159 -12.84 -15.94 -8.68
N VAL A 160 -12.89 -14.71 -9.22
CA VAL A 160 -11.77 -14.12 -9.96
C VAL A 160 -10.57 -13.85 -9.05
N TRP A 161 -10.79 -13.37 -7.83
CA TRP A 161 -9.73 -13.17 -6.85
C TRP A 161 -9.03 -14.49 -6.50
N ASP A 162 -9.79 -15.56 -6.24
CA ASP A 162 -9.25 -16.88 -5.93
C ASP A 162 -8.36 -17.41 -7.05
N LYS A 163 -8.80 -17.25 -8.31
CA LYS A 163 -7.99 -17.59 -9.50
C LYS A 163 -6.77 -16.68 -9.68
N MET A 164 -6.89 -15.41 -9.29
CA MET A 164 -5.79 -14.46 -9.36
C MET A 164 -4.68 -14.86 -8.37
N VAL A 165 -5.04 -15.23 -7.13
CA VAL A 165 -4.10 -15.60 -6.07
C VAL A 165 -3.61 -17.05 -6.17
N ASP A 166 -4.32 -17.93 -6.86
CA ASP A 166 -3.79 -19.25 -7.20
C ASP A 166 -2.54 -19.08 -8.09
N ILE A 167 -1.41 -19.62 -7.62
CA ILE A 167 -0.11 -19.56 -8.31
C ILE A 167 -0.15 -20.40 -9.60
N ASN A 168 -0.95 -21.46 -9.64
CA ASN A 168 -1.02 -22.41 -10.75
C ASN A 168 -2.05 -22.02 -11.81
N ASP A 169 -3.12 -21.31 -11.42
CA ASP A 169 -4.11 -20.78 -12.38
C ASP A 169 -3.47 -19.63 -13.19
N ARG A 170 -3.63 -19.62 -14.52
CA ARG A 170 -3.10 -18.57 -15.40
C ARG A 170 -4.20 -17.74 -16.08
N SER A 171 -5.46 -17.95 -15.72
CA SER A 171 -6.60 -17.26 -16.33
C SER A 171 -6.67 -15.79 -15.96
N VAL A 172 -6.22 -15.44 -14.75
CA VAL A 172 -6.17 -14.06 -14.24
C VAL A 172 -4.74 -13.73 -13.84
N SER A 173 -4.19 -12.65 -14.38
CA SER A 173 -2.83 -12.21 -14.06
C SER A 173 -2.73 -11.59 -12.66
N MET A 174 -1.60 -11.82 -11.99
CA MET A 174 -1.27 -11.16 -10.72
C MET A 174 -0.73 -9.75 -10.97
N THR A 175 -1.35 -8.73 -10.37
CA THR A 175 -0.90 -7.35 -10.46
C THR A 175 0.04 -6.98 -9.31
N HIS A 176 0.70 -5.82 -9.43
CA HIS A 176 1.49 -5.27 -8.34
C HIS A 176 0.66 -5.01 -7.07
N ASP A 177 -0.56 -4.50 -7.24
CA ASP A 177 -1.49 -4.28 -6.13
C ASP A 177 -2.05 -5.59 -5.57
N GLY A 178 -2.20 -6.63 -6.40
CA GLY A 178 -2.67 -7.95 -5.97
C GLY A 178 -1.72 -8.61 -4.97
N TYR A 179 -0.42 -8.69 -5.28
CA TYR A 179 0.51 -9.29 -4.32
C TYR A 179 0.78 -8.36 -3.12
N LEU A 180 0.64 -7.03 -3.29
CA LEU A 180 0.68 -6.10 -2.17
C LEU A 180 -0.50 -6.33 -1.22
N LYS A 181 -1.69 -6.58 -1.78
CA LYS A 181 -2.89 -6.94 -1.03
C LYS A 181 -2.71 -8.25 -0.27
N LEU A 182 -2.17 -9.29 -0.91
CA LEU A 182 -1.81 -10.55 -0.23
C LEU A 182 -0.84 -10.31 0.94
N TYR A 183 0.18 -9.49 0.72
CA TYR A 183 1.12 -9.14 1.78
C TYR A 183 0.48 -8.36 2.93
N GLN A 184 -0.49 -7.48 2.66
CA GLN A 184 -1.25 -6.81 3.72
C GLN A 184 -2.17 -7.77 4.47
N MET A 185 -2.87 -8.64 3.74
CA MET A 185 -3.79 -9.63 4.31
C MET A 185 -3.06 -10.66 5.19
N SER A 186 -1.77 -10.93 4.92
CA SER A 186 -0.95 -11.80 5.77
C SER A 186 -0.63 -11.19 7.14
N GLN A 187 -1.02 -9.93 7.38
CA GLN A 187 -0.77 -9.16 8.61
C GLN A 187 0.67 -9.33 9.13
N PRO A 188 1.68 -8.94 8.33
CA PRO A 188 3.07 -9.25 8.61
C PRO A 188 3.53 -8.55 9.89
N ASP A 189 4.23 -9.27 10.75
CA ASP A 189 4.92 -8.70 11.91
C ASP A 189 6.37 -8.37 11.54
N LEU A 190 6.69 -7.09 11.46
CA LEU A 190 8.02 -6.60 11.12
C LEU A 190 8.95 -6.43 12.34
N SER A 191 8.45 -6.65 13.55
CA SER A 191 9.18 -6.40 14.80
C SER A 191 10.41 -7.28 15.00
N GLN A 192 10.44 -8.46 14.37
CA GLN A 192 11.60 -9.36 14.43
C GLN A 192 12.81 -8.83 13.65
N ARG A 193 12.60 -7.89 12.72
CA ARG A 193 13.66 -7.39 11.82
C ARG A 193 13.97 -5.91 12.04
N PHE A 194 12.98 -5.14 12.43
CA PHE A 194 13.06 -3.68 12.54
C PHE A 194 12.54 -3.24 13.90
N GLY A 195 13.14 -2.20 14.46
CA GLY A 195 12.64 -1.50 15.66
C GLY A 195 11.83 -0.25 15.34
N ALA A 196 11.88 0.24 14.09
CA ALA A 196 11.08 1.38 13.63
C ALA A 196 10.73 1.29 12.14
N ILE A 197 9.61 1.93 11.76
CA ILE A 197 9.22 2.22 10.38
C ILE A 197 9.19 3.73 10.20
N LEU A 198 9.83 4.18 9.13
CA LEU A 198 9.84 5.56 8.67
C LEU A 198 8.99 5.65 7.39
N LEU A 199 7.86 6.34 7.45
CA LEU A 199 6.97 6.53 6.31
C LEU A 199 7.15 7.94 5.75
N ASP A 200 7.59 8.04 4.49
CA ASP A 200 7.67 9.30 3.76
C ASP A 200 6.37 9.55 2.99
N GLU A 201 6.03 10.82 2.80
CA GLU A 201 4.81 11.26 2.10
C GLU A 201 3.55 10.51 2.56
N GLY A 202 3.37 10.42 3.89
CA GLY A 202 2.28 9.65 4.50
C GLY A 202 0.87 10.11 4.12
N GLN A 203 0.72 11.27 3.50
CA GLN A 203 -0.55 11.74 2.94
C GLN A 203 -0.92 11.10 1.59
N ASP A 204 0.06 10.55 0.87
CA ASP A 204 -0.11 10.03 -0.50
C ASP A 204 -0.24 8.50 -0.55
N VAL A 205 -0.21 7.83 0.60
CA VAL A 205 -0.30 6.38 0.68
C VAL A 205 -1.74 5.90 0.64
N ASN A 206 -1.99 4.78 -0.03
CA ASN A 206 -3.29 4.15 -0.04
C ASN A 206 -3.61 3.44 1.30
N PRO A 207 -4.89 3.09 1.57
CA PRO A 207 -5.29 2.41 2.80
C PRO A 207 -4.56 1.09 3.07
N VAL A 208 -4.13 0.37 2.03
CA VAL A 208 -3.31 -0.86 2.19
C VAL A 208 -1.97 -0.56 2.83
N ILE A 209 -1.23 0.42 2.31
CA ILE A 209 0.08 0.80 2.86
C ILE A 209 -0.09 1.44 4.25
N ALA A 210 -1.11 2.28 4.43
CA ALA A 210 -1.43 2.86 5.73
C ALA A 210 -1.69 1.76 6.78
N ASN A 211 -2.49 0.75 6.42
CA ASN A 211 -2.76 -0.39 7.29
C ASN A 211 -1.49 -1.19 7.60
N LEU A 212 -0.67 -1.48 6.59
CA LEU A 212 0.62 -2.17 6.76
C LEU A 212 1.53 -1.49 7.79
N VAL A 213 1.54 -0.15 7.87
CA VAL A 213 2.28 0.60 8.89
C VAL A 213 1.53 0.58 10.23
N GLN A 214 0.22 0.81 10.21
CA GLN A 214 -0.60 0.95 11.41
C GLN A 214 -0.59 -0.31 12.30
N ILE A 215 -0.63 -1.51 11.71
CA ILE A 215 -0.68 -2.78 12.45
C ILE A 215 0.64 -3.13 13.16
N GLN A 216 1.72 -2.42 12.86
CA GLN A 216 3.06 -2.75 13.36
C GLN A 216 3.22 -2.31 14.81
N LYS A 217 3.80 -3.18 15.64
CA LYS A 217 4.02 -2.93 17.08
C LYS A 217 5.30 -2.13 17.38
N ILE A 218 6.04 -1.76 16.33
CA ILE A 218 7.32 -1.04 16.42
C ILE A 218 7.11 0.47 16.30
N THR A 219 8.16 1.25 16.55
CA THR A 219 8.07 2.71 16.47
C THR A 219 7.66 3.14 15.06
N GLN A 220 6.69 4.04 14.95
CA GLN A 220 6.19 4.55 13.68
C GLN A 220 6.50 6.05 13.60
N VAL A 221 7.27 6.45 12.58
CA VAL A 221 7.56 7.85 12.29
C VAL A 221 7.07 8.17 10.89
N THR A 222 6.06 9.02 10.79
CA THR A 222 5.47 9.43 9.51
C THR A 222 5.72 10.90 9.29
N VAL A 223 6.28 11.26 8.15
CA VAL A 223 6.33 12.66 7.68
C VAL A 223 5.29 12.84 6.57
N GLY A 224 4.63 14.00 6.56
CA GLY A 224 3.69 14.31 5.49
C GLY A 224 3.14 15.73 5.54
N ASP A 225 2.43 16.10 4.49
CA ASP A 225 1.77 17.40 4.36
C ASP A 225 0.25 17.22 4.27
N ARG A 226 -0.50 17.72 5.27
CA ARG A 226 -1.96 17.65 5.27
C ARG A 226 -2.58 18.47 4.11
N HIS A 227 -1.88 19.47 3.60
CA HIS A 227 -2.36 20.31 2.50
C HIS A 227 -2.08 19.72 1.11
N GLN A 228 -1.33 18.61 1.02
CA GLN A 228 -0.96 17.97 -0.26
C GLN A 228 -1.55 16.57 -0.42
N GLN A 229 -2.63 16.23 0.30
CA GLN A 229 -3.34 14.98 0.04
C GLN A 229 -3.80 14.90 -1.42
N LEU A 230 -3.12 14.09 -2.23
CA LEU A 230 -3.49 13.85 -3.62
C LEU A 230 -4.76 12.99 -3.75
N TYR A 231 -5.07 12.19 -2.72
CA TYR A 231 -6.25 11.33 -2.66
C TYR A 231 -7.04 11.61 -1.38
N ARG A 232 -8.30 12.06 -1.54
CA ARG A 232 -9.31 11.93 -0.49
C ARG A 232 -9.91 10.54 -0.63
N PHE A 233 -9.58 9.64 0.32
CA PHE A 233 -10.26 8.34 0.44
C PHE A 233 -11.62 8.54 1.09
#